data_AF-A0A2V6DQW5-F1
#
_entry.id   AF-A0A2V6DQW5-F1
#
_cell.length_a   1.000
_cell.length_b   1.000
_cell.length_c   1.000
_cell.angle_alpha   90.00
_cell.angle_beta   90.00
_cell.angle_gamma   90.00
#
_symmetry.space_group_name_H-M   'P 1'
#
loop_
_entity.id
_entity.type
_entity.pdbx_description
1 polymer ?
#
loop_
_entity_poly.entity_id
_entity_poly.type
_entity_poly.pdbx_seq_one_letter_code
_entity_poly.pdbx_strand_id
1 'polypeptide(L)'
;MPSISDTHPDHSALAVMLRLVLSESFSDPVATGQTAVWSYVVHGRSLAFFDRAETICQSDIEAATKLRAIRCHKTQLKLSRKRFLGYAGRPERLVKLGARDKTIADGLITSAFRLPHSLRVELRLSPKAMRMSEPVLFVLGRDEAGALRCMTVRIPAQSSRIEMLDSSSLDCIAEAQYCGNAFAGGLTIPVSIFSSASAIFVKLERRSWFFDEAGWVKIPPPESQPIAKPQRDEVEAGLMSIGT
;
A
#
# COMPACT_ATOMS: atom_id res chain seq x y z
N MET A 1 6.23 -1.20 -12.60
CA MET A 1 5.09 -0.37 -12.17
C MET A 1 5.55 0.72 -11.20
N PRO A 2 4.84 1.85 -11.04
CA PRO A 2 5.17 2.79 -9.98
C PRO A 2 5.07 2.13 -8.60
N SER A 3 5.82 2.66 -7.65
CA SER A 3 5.72 2.27 -6.24
C SER A 3 4.53 2.94 -5.58
N ILE A 4 3.89 2.24 -4.64
CA ILE A 4 2.87 2.85 -3.78
C ILE A 4 3.45 3.92 -2.85
N SER A 5 4.78 3.93 -2.62
CA SER A 5 5.49 4.93 -1.83
C SER A 5 5.88 6.18 -2.63
N ASP A 6 5.57 6.24 -3.94
CA ASP A 6 5.81 7.44 -4.75
C ASP A 6 4.93 8.60 -4.24
N THR A 7 5.49 9.80 -4.13
CA THR A 7 4.74 10.95 -3.57
C THR A 7 3.89 11.66 -4.63
N HIS A 8 3.96 11.27 -5.90
CA HIS A 8 3.02 11.78 -6.90
C HIS A 8 1.67 11.06 -6.74
N PRO A 9 0.55 11.79 -6.62
CA PRO A 9 -0.76 11.19 -6.38
C PRO A 9 -1.13 10.16 -7.46
N ASP A 10 -0.96 10.52 -8.73
CA ASP A 10 -1.28 9.62 -9.85
C ASP A 10 -0.42 8.35 -9.88
N HIS A 11 0.89 8.46 -9.58
CA HIS A 11 1.78 7.30 -9.58
C HIS A 11 1.41 6.32 -8.47
N SER A 12 1.21 6.83 -7.26
CA SER A 12 0.88 5.99 -6.11
C SER A 12 -0.52 5.39 -6.21
N ALA A 13 -1.49 6.11 -6.77
CA ALA A 13 -2.81 5.57 -7.10
C ALA A 13 -2.74 4.48 -8.17
N LEU A 14 -2.00 4.70 -9.27
CA LEU A 14 -1.78 3.69 -10.30
C LEU A 14 -1.11 2.44 -9.74
N ALA A 15 -0.16 2.60 -8.80
CA ALA A 15 0.49 1.48 -8.13
C ALA A 15 -0.50 0.63 -7.31
N VAL A 16 -1.47 1.25 -6.63
CA VAL A 16 -2.53 0.54 -5.90
C VAL A 16 -3.44 -0.21 -6.88
N MET A 17 -3.90 0.44 -7.94
CA MET A 17 -4.73 -0.20 -8.97
C MET A 17 -4.04 -1.42 -9.60
N LEU A 18 -2.76 -1.28 -9.99
CA LEU A 18 -1.99 -2.39 -10.55
C LEU A 18 -1.79 -3.52 -9.54
N ARG A 19 -1.59 -3.21 -8.25
CA ARG A 19 -1.50 -4.25 -7.21
C ARG A 19 -2.80 -5.03 -7.04
N LEU A 20 -3.95 -4.36 -7.15
CA LEU A 20 -5.26 -5.02 -7.12
C LEU A 20 -5.43 -5.97 -8.32
N VAL A 21 -5.18 -5.48 -9.54
CA VAL A 21 -5.27 -6.29 -10.76
C VAL A 21 -4.30 -7.48 -10.74
N LEU A 22 -3.05 -7.25 -10.30
CA LEU A 22 -2.06 -8.32 -10.19
C LEU A 22 -2.49 -9.40 -9.18
N SER A 23 -3.13 -9.02 -8.08
CA SER A 23 -3.66 -9.98 -7.10
C SER A 23 -4.90 -10.73 -7.58
N GLU A 24 -5.65 -10.21 -8.54
CA GLU A 24 -6.85 -10.89 -9.06
C GLU A 24 -6.53 -11.77 -10.27
N SER A 25 -5.85 -11.20 -11.26
CA SER A 25 -5.68 -11.83 -12.57
C SER A 25 -4.33 -12.52 -12.75
N PHE A 26 -3.35 -12.22 -11.89
CA PHE A 26 -1.96 -12.68 -12.06
C PHE A 26 -1.38 -13.29 -10.78
N SER A 27 -2.23 -13.71 -9.83
CA SER A 27 -1.77 -14.33 -8.58
C SER A 27 -0.92 -15.56 -8.83
N ASP A 28 -1.34 -16.48 -9.70
CA ASP A 28 -0.59 -17.72 -9.95
C ASP A 28 0.73 -17.49 -10.72
N PRO A 29 0.77 -16.72 -11.84
CA PRO A 29 2.03 -16.43 -12.53
C PRO A 29 3.04 -15.65 -11.68
N VAL A 30 2.57 -14.76 -10.80
CA VAL A 30 3.43 -14.02 -9.88
C VAL A 30 3.92 -14.92 -8.72
N ALA A 31 3.04 -15.76 -8.16
CA ALA A 31 3.40 -16.68 -7.07
C ALA A 31 4.37 -17.78 -7.53
N THR A 32 4.20 -18.28 -8.75
CA THR A 32 5.10 -19.29 -9.35
C THR A 32 6.39 -18.70 -9.92
N GLY A 33 6.56 -17.36 -9.87
CA GLY A 33 7.75 -16.68 -10.37
C GLY A 33 7.87 -16.60 -11.89
N GLN A 34 6.83 -17.01 -12.63
CA GLN A 34 6.77 -16.89 -14.09
C GLN A 34 6.75 -15.43 -14.54
N THR A 35 6.23 -14.52 -13.70
CA THR A 35 6.23 -13.09 -13.95
C THR A 35 6.91 -12.34 -12.81
N ALA A 36 8.00 -11.64 -13.12
CA ALA A 36 8.65 -10.73 -12.18
C ALA A 36 8.06 -9.33 -12.29
N VAL A 37 7.48 -8.83 -11.20
CA VAL A 37 6.97 -7.45 -11.15
C VAL A 37 7.99 -6.56 -10.44
N TRP A 38 8.46 -5.53 -11.15
CA TRP A 38 9.40 -4.55 -10.61
C TRP A 38 8.72 -3.22 -10.34
N SER A 39 9.07 -2.58 -9.23
CA SER A 39 8.57 -1.26 -8.86
C SER A 39 9.65 -0.19 -8.89
N TYR A 40 9.27 1.03 -9.28
CA TYR A 40 10.16 2.19 -9.32
C TYR A 40 9.53 3.40 -8.63
N VAL A 41 10.37 4.31 -8.14
CA VAL A 41 9.96 5.62 -7.60
C VAL A 41 10.52 6.73 -8.48
N VAL A 42 9.66 7.65 -8.88
CA VAL A 42 10.04 8.89 -9.58
C VAL A 42 10.12 10.05 -8.59
N HIS A 43 9.16 10.12 -7.66
CA HIS A 43 9.04 11.22 -6.69
C HIS A 43 9.05 10.73 -5.24
N GLY A 44 9.66 11.53 -4.38
CA GLY A 44 9.79 11.24 -2.97
C GLY A 44 11.16 10.66 -2.59
N ARG A 45 11.34 10.45 -1.30
CA ARG A 45 12.60 9.98 -0.70
C ARG A 45 12.34 8.87 0.32
N SER A 46 11.41 7.97 0.00
CA SER A 46 11.07 6.88 0.91
C SER A 46 12.31 6.03 1.19
N LEU A 47 12.78 6.04 2.43
CA LEU A 47 13.95 5.27 2.88
C LEU A 47 13.65 3.78 2.73
N ALA A 48 12.45 3.37 3.15
CA ALA A 48 11.98 1.98 3.01
C ALA A 48 12.02 1.44 1.58
N PHE A 49 11.79 2.30 0.57
CA PHE A 49 11.94 1.91 -0.82
C PHE A 49 13.42 1.81 -1.21
N PHE A 50 14.21 2.86 -0.94
CA PHE A 50 15.59 2.94 -1.42
C PHE A 50 16.54 1.95 -0.74
N ASP A 51 16.29 1.58 0.52
CA ASP A 51 17.08 0.58 1.24
C ASP A 51 16.95 -0.83 0.64
N ARG A 52 15.85 -1.10 -0.06
CA ARG A 52 15.57 -2.39 -0.72
C ARG A 52 15.78 -2.35 -2.24
N ALA A 53 16.09 -1.18 -2.80
CA ALA A 53 16.14 -1.00 -4.23
C ALA A 53 17.46 -1.51 -4.81
N GLU A 54 17.36 -2.38 -5.81
CA GLU A 54 18.47 -2.78 -6.64
C GLU A 54 18.83 -1.64 -7.58
N THR A 55 20.11 -1.29 -7.64
CA THR A 55 20.61 -0.27 -8.58
C THR A 55 21.02 -0.96 -9.87
N ILE A 56 20.35 -0.61 -10.96
CA ILE A 56 20.64 -1.11 -12.30
C ILE A 56 21.43 -0.03 -13.04
N CYS A 57 22.71 -0.31 -13.27
CA CYS A 57 23.58 0.51 -14.09
C CYS A 57 23.31 0.22 -15.56
N GLN A 58 23.21 1.29 -16.34
CA GLN A 58 22.95 1.22 -17.78
C GLN A 58 24.28 1.19 -18.53
N SER A 59 24.35 0.41 -19.60
CA SER A 59 25.40 0.54 -20.60
C SER A 59 25.27 1.85 -21.39
N ASP A 60 26.32 2.25 -22.10
CA ASP A 60 26.29 3.45 -22.94
C ASP A 60 25.20 3.37 -24.03
N ILE A 61 24.96 2.17 -24.57
CA ILE A 61 23.93 1.92 -25.58
C ILE A 61 22.52 2.10 -24.98
N GLU A 62 22.28 1.60 -23.78
CA GLU A 62 21.00 1.76 -23.07
C GLU A 62 20.77 3.22 -22.67
N ALA A 63 21.78 3.91 -22.16
CA ALA A 63 21.71 5.33 -21.82
C ALA A 63 21.40 6.19 -23.06
N ALA A 64 22.05 5.91 -24.20
CA ALA A 64 21.76 6.57 -25.47
C ALA A 64 20.33 6.28 -25.95
N THR A 65 19.84 5.05 -25.76
CA THR A 65 18.47 4.65 -26.11
C THR A 65 17.44 5.36 -25.25
N LYS A 66 17.66 5.43 -23.94
CA LYS A 66 16.83 6.18 -23.00
C LYS A 66 16.81 7.67 -23.33
N LEU A 67 17.95 8.26 -23.70
CA LEU A 67 18.03 9.64 -24.14
C LEU A 67 17.19 9.91 -25.39
N ARG A 68 17.22 9.00 -26.38
CA ARG A 68 16.37 9.10 -27.58
C ARG A 68 14.88 9.03 -27.22
N ALA A 69 14.48 8.09 -26.36
CA ALA A 69 13.10 7.99 -25.88
C ALA A 69 12.63 9.27 -25.17
N ILE A 70 13.46 9.82 -24.27
CA ILE A 70 13.16 11.08 -23.56
C ILE A 70 12.93 12.24 -24.55
N ARG A 71 13.70 12.30 -25.65
CA ARG A 71 13.58 13.34 -26.69
C ARG A 71 12.22 13.35 -27.41
N CYS A 72 11.49 12.25 -27.40
CA CYS A 72 10.14 12.19 -27.98
C CYS A 72 9.11 13.00 -27.18
N HIS A 73 9.34 13.25 -25.88
CA HIS A 73 8.39 13.94 -24.99
C HIS A 73 8.54 15.47 -25.05
N LYS A 74 8.21 16.06 -26.21
CA LYS A 74 8.41 17.50 -26.51
C LYS A 74 7.82 18.44 -25.46
N THR A 75 6.61 18.17 -24.95
CA THR A 75 5.93 19.00 -23.95
C THR A 75 6.67 19.00 -22.61
N GLN A 76 7.07 17.83 -22.13
CA GLN A 76 7.84 17.67 -20.90
C GLN A 76 9.21 18.34 -20.99
N LEU A 77 9.87 18.25 -22.15
CA LEU A 77 11.15 18.92 -22.39
C LEU A 77 11.03 20.44 -22.43
N LYS A 78 9.91 21.00 -22.93
CA LYS A 78 9.67 22.45 -22.85
C LYS A 78 9.55 22.92 -21.39
N LEU A 79 8.93 22.12 -20.52
CA LEU A 79 8.75 22.46 -19.11
C LEU A 79 10.04 22.31 -18.29
N SER A 80 10.84 21.25 -18.52
CA SER A 80 12.03 21.00 -17.71
C SER A 80 13.11 20.18 -18.43
N ARG A 81 13.66 20.71 -19.52
CA ARG A 81 14.66 20.02 -20.37
C ARG A 81 15.83 19.42 -19.58
N LYS A 82 16.49 20.23 -18.73
CA LYS A 82 17.67 19.80 -17.95
C LYS A 82 17.35 18.59 -17.07
N ARG A 83 16.21 18.63 -16.36
CA ARG A 83 15.77 17.55 -15.47
C ARG A 83 15.51 16.26 -16.25
N PHE A 84 14.73 16.34 -17.32
CA PHE A 84 14.34 15.16 -18.08
C PHE A 84 15.53 14.52 -18.80
N LEU A 85 16.41 15.30 -19.44
CA LEU A 85 17.62 14.74 -20.07
C LEU A 85 18.58 14.14 -19.04
N GLY A 86 18.63 14.69 -17.82
CA GLY A 86 19.42 14.12 -16.72
C GLY A 86 19.02 12.70 -16.33
N TYR A 87 17.77 12.29 -16.57
CA TYR A 87 17.35 10.91 -16.30
C TYR A 87 18.02 9.87 -17.19
N ALA A 88 18.52 10.26 -18.37
CA ALA A 88 19.17 9.32 -19.30
C ALA A 88 20.48 8.75 -18.75
N GLY A 89 21.22 9.52 -17.96
CA GLY A 89 22.50 9.08 -17.36
C GLY A 89 22.36 8.59 -15.91
N ARG A 90 21.14 8.54 -15.36
CA ARG A 90 20.91 8.14 -13.97
C ARG A 90 20.67 6.63 -13.90
N PRO A 91 21.40 5.88 -13.05
CA PRO A 91 21.08 4.48 -12.75
C PRO A 91 19.64 4.32 -12.27
N GLU A 92 19.01 3.23 -12.66
CA GLU A 92 17.65 2.92 -12.24
C GLU A 92 17.67 2.25 -10.87
N ARG A 93 16.65 2.53 -10.05
CA ARG A 93 16.50 1.93 -8.73
C ARG A 93 15.17 1.21 -8.69
N LEU A 94 15.21 -0.11 -8.70
CA LEU A 94 14.03 -0.96 -8.80
C LEU A 94 13.92 -1.87 -7.58
N VAL A 95 12.70 -2.07 -7.09
CA VAL A 95 12.40 -3.09 -6.08
C VAL A 95 11.60 -4.19 -6.74
N LYS A 96 12.12 -5.41 -6.72
CA LYS A 96 11.39 -6.61 -7.14
C LYS A 96 10.29 -6.88 -6.12
N LEU A 97 9.05 -6.99 -6.57
CA LEU A 97 7.91 -7.23 -5.72
C LEU A 97 7.65 -8.73 -5.56
N GLY A 98 7.64 -9.19 -4.32
CA GLY A 98 7.18 -10.54 -3.97
C GLY A 98 5.66 -10.59 -3.75
N ALA A 99 5.09 -11.80 -3.86
CA ALA A 99 3.65 -12.04 -3.66
C ALA A 99 3.12 -11.51 -2.31
N ARG A 100 3.97 -11.50 -1.27
CA ARG A 100 3.63 -11.04 0.09
C ARG A 100 4.43 -9.82 0.55
N ASP A 101 4.95 -9.01 -0.36
CA ASP A 101 5.79 -7.87 0.03
C ASP A 101 5.01 -6.92 0.97
N LYS A 102 5.53 -6.81 2.20
CA LYS A 102 5.00 -5.93 3.24
C LYS A 102 5.50 -4.53 2.94
N THR A 103 4.59 -3.56 2.96
CA THR A 103 4.99 -2.17 2.80
C THR A 103 5.35 -1.64 4.17
N ILE A 104 6.59 -1.21 4.32
CA ILE A 104 7.05 -0.55 5.54
C ILE A 104 6.44 0.85 5.52
N ALA A 105 5.75 1.20 6.61
CA ALA A 105 5.18 2.53 6.77
C ALA A 105 6.33 3.54 6.80
N ASP A 106 6.26 4.53 5.92
CA ASP A 106 7.27 5.58 5.78
C ASP A 106 6.53 6.92 5.65
N GLY A 107 6.92 7.91 6.44
CA GLY A 107 6.27 9.21 6.53
C GLY A 107 5.30 9.34 7.72
N LEU A 108 4.13 9.94 7.47
CA LEU A 108 3.21 10.39 8.53
C LEU A 108 2.40 9.26 9.17
N ILE A 109 2.19 8.16 8.44
CA ILE A 109 1.65 6.93 9.01
C ILE A 109 2.85 6.18 9.58
N THR A 110 2.97 6.11 10.90
CA THR A 110 4.13 5.50 11.56
C THR A 110 3.96 3.99 11.69
N SER A 111 2.72 3.52 11.82
CA SER A 111 2.39 2.10 11.75
C SER A 111 0.94 1.92 11.31
N ALA A 112 0.65 0.81 10.66
CA ALA A 112 -0.71 0.40 10.32
C ALA A 112 -0.81 -1.12 10.31
N PHE A 113 -1.73 -1.68 11.08
CA PHE A 113 -1.87 -3.13 11.22
C PHE A 113 -3.30 -3.54 11.54
N ARG A 114 -3.63 -4.79 11.23
CA ARG A 114 -4.92 -5.40 11.57
C ARG A 114 -4.87 -6.05 12.94
N LEU A 115 -5.96 -5.88 13.67
CA LEU A 115 -6.36 -6.63 14.84
C LEU A 115 -7.61 -7.46 14.48
N PRO A 116 -8.01 -8.45 15.30
CA PRO A 116 -9.15 -9.32 14.97
C PRO A 116 -10.45 -8.59 14.61
N HIS A 117 -10.71 -7.42 15.21
CA HIS A 117 -11.95 -6.67 15.02
C HIS A 117 -11.73 -5.22 14.56
N SER A 118 -10.49 -4.78 14.44
CA SER A 118 -10.18 -3.40 14.11
C SER A 118 -8.91 -3.26 13.28
N LEU A 119 -8.84 -2.17 12.53
CA LEU A 119 -7.64 -1.70 11.89
C LEU A 119 -7.09 -0.55 12.72
N ARG A 120 -5.82 -0.66 13.13
CA ARG A 120 -5.13 0.38 13.89
C ARG A 120 -4.15 1.11 13.00
N VAL A 121 -4.26 2.44 12.95
CA VAL A 121 -3.38 3.32 12.17
C VAL A 121 -2.82 4.38 13.09
N GLU A 122 -1.51 4.42 13.26
CA GLU A 122 -0.81 5.41 14.08
C GLU A 122 -0.27 6.54 13.20
N LEU A 123 -0.56 7.78 13.61
CA LEU A 123 -0.25 8.99 12.86
C LEU A 123 0.73 9.88 13.64
N ARG A 124 1.69 10.46 12.91
CA ARG A 124 2.54 11.55 13.39
C ARG A 124 2.55 12.66 12.34
N LEU A 125 1.79 13.71 12.61
CA LEU A 125 1.61 14.87 11.74
C LEU A 125 2.65 15.93 12.08
N SER A 126 3.38 16.39 11.06
CA SER A 126 4.28 17.52 11.24
C SER A 126 3.48 18.84 11.30
N PRO A 127 3.93 19.83 12.11
CA PRO A 127 3.36 21.17 12.13
C PRO A 127 3.76 22.00 10.90
N LYS A 128 4.52 21.42 9.94
CA LYS A 128 4.99 22.15 8.77
C LYS A 128 3.82 22.54 7.88
N ALA A 129 3.64 23.86 7.81
CA ALA A 129 2.63 24.63 7.11
C ALA A 129 1.20 24.47 7.66
N MET A 130 0.71 25.56 8.25
CA MET A 130 -0.70 25.91 8.29
C MET A 130 -1.32 25.54 6.93
N ARG A 131 -2.11 24.47 6.89
CA ARG A 131 -2.84 24.06 5.69
C ARG A 131 -4.30 24.43 5.88
N MET A 132 -4.93 24.83 4.77
CA MET A 132 -6.32 25.30 4.73
C MET A 132 -7.35 24.17 4.88
N SER A 133 -6.95 22.89 4.86
CA SER A 133 -7.86 21.75 4.92
C SER A 133 -7.42 20.72 5.97
N GLU A 134 -8.41 20.15 6.65
CA GLU A 134 -8.21 19.04 7.59
C GLU A 134 -7.55 17.84 6.88
N PRO A 135 -6.64 17.11 7.55
CA PRO A 135 -6.08 15.88 7.00
C PRO A 135 -7.18 14.86 6.74
N VAL A 136 -7.12 14.19 5.59
CA VAL A 136 -8.07 13.14 5.23
C VAL A 136 -7.34 11.81 5.12
N LEU A 137 -7.81 10.79 5.82
CA LEU A 137 -7.35 9.43 5.67
C LEU A 137 -8.29 8.69 4.70
N PHE A 138 -7.71 8.15 3.64
CA PHE A 138 -8.37 7.20 2.75
C PHE A 138 -8.05 5.77 3.20
N VAL A 139 -9.08 4.94 3.24
CA VAL A 139 -8.97 3.51 3.55
C VAL A 139 -9.65 2.73 2.43
N LEU A 140 -8.85 2.12 1.57
CA LEU A 140 -9.29 1.34 0.44
C LEU A 140 -9.15 -0.16 0.73
N GLY A 141 -10.20 -0.93 0.50
CA GLY A 141 -10.19 -2.38 0.64
C GLY A 141 -11.28 -3.02 -0.21
N ARG A 142 -11.48 -4.32 -0.02
CA ARG A 142 -12.65 -5.03 -0.55
C ARG A 142 -13.60 -5.33 0.58
N ASP A 143 -14.89 -5.42 0.30
CA ASP A 143 -15.84 -6.07 1.21
C ASP A 143 -15.86 -7.59 0.99
N GLU A 144 -16.69 -8.30 1.76
CA GLU A 144 -16.82 -9.76 1.67
C GLU A 144 -17.46 -10.23 0.35
N ALA A 145 -18.18 -9.36 -0.37
CA ALA A 145 -18.65 -9.65 -1.72
C ALA A 145 -17.54 -9.46 -2.78
N GLY A 146 -16.35 -9.00 -2.37
CA GLY A 146 -15.21 -8.73 -3.23
C GLY A 146 -15.26 -7.35 -3.90
N ALA A 147 -16.27 -6.52 -3.64
CA ALA A 147 -16.42 -5.20 -4.21
C ALA A 147 -15.42 -4.22 -3.56
N LEU A 148 -14.84 -3.33 -4.37
CA LEU A 148 -13.92 -2.31 -3.86
C LEU A 148 -14.68 -1.24 -3.08
N ARG A 149 -14.15 -0.90 -1.91
CA ARG A 149 -14.67 0.12 -1.00
C ARG A 149 -13.57 1.10 -0.64
N CYS A 150 -13.85 2.39 -0.81
CA CYS A 150 -12.94 3.47 -0.44
C CYS A 150 -13.63 4.35 0.60
N MET A 151 -13.19 4.25 1.85
CA MET A 151 -13.71 5.07 2.94
C MET A 151 -12.83 6.30 3.14
N THR A 152 -13.46 7.43 3.49
CA THR A 152 -12.77 8.65 3.88
C THR A 152 -13.05 8.98 5.33
N VAL A 153 -12.02 9.48 6.02
CA VAL A 153 -12.08 9.86 7.42
C VAL A 153 -11.35 11.19 7.59
N ARG A 154 -12.04 12.20 8.14
CA ARG A 154 -11.40 13.48 8.50
C ARG A 154 -10.72 13.36 9.86
N ILE A 155 -9.44 13.73 9.94
CA ILE A 155 -8.66 13.59 11.17
C ILE A 155 -8.87 14.84 12.05
N PRO A 156 -9.47 14.68 13.24
CA PRO A 156 -9.78 15.79 14.13
C PRO A 156 -8.55 16.26 14.92
N ALA A 157 -8.62 17.47 15.47
CA ALA A 157 -7.56 18.04 16.31
C ALA A 157 -7.48 17.43 17.73
N GLN A 158 -8.51 16.67 18.14
CA GLN A 158 -8.64 16.09 19.48
C GLN A 158 -9.31 14.72 19.41
N SER A 159 -9.09 13.90 20.43
CA SER A 159 -9.75 12.61 20.59
C SER A 159 -11.26 12.71 20.41
N SER A 160 -11.81 11.93 19.50
CA SER A 160 -13.24 11.93 19.19
C SER A 160 -13.64 10.69 18.40
N ARG A 161 -14.95 10.41 18.37
CA ARG A 161 -15.54 9.51 17.38
C ARG A 161 -15.71 10.27 16.07
N ILE A 162 -15.42 9.60 14.97
CA ILE A 162 -15.44 10.21 13.66
C ILE A 162 -16.14 9.29 12.67
N GLU A 163 -16.95 9.88 11.82
CA GLU A 163 -17.66 9.17 10.78
C GLU A 163 -16.70 8.73 9.68
N MET A 164 -16.96 7.54 9.15
CA MET A 164 -16.32 7.00 7.96
C MET A 164 -17.31 7.05 6.81
N LEU A 165 -17.00 7.85 5.80
CA LEU A 165 -17.89 8.07 4.67
C LEU A 165 -17.42 7.28 3.45
N ASP A 166 -18.36 6.68 2.70
CA ASP A 166 -18.03 6.11 1.40
C ASP A 166 -17.63 7.22 0.41
N SER A 167 -16.49 7.06 -0.27
CA SER A 167 -15.96 8.11 -1.16
C SER A 167 -16.85 8.35 -2.39
N SER A 168 -17.68 7.36 -2.77
CA SER A 168 -18.53 7.42 -3.96
C SER A 168 -19.94 7.92 -3.64
N SER A 169 -20.56 7.43 -2.56
CA SER A 169 -21.94 7.82 -2.18
C SER A 169 -21.99 8.92 -1.12
N LEU A 170 -20.90 9.14 -0.37
CA LEU A 170 -20.82 10.01 0.81
C LEU A 170 -21.66 9.53 1.99
N ASP A 171 -22.21 8.31 1.94
CA ASP A 171 -22.96 7.73 3.04
C ASP A 171 -22.03 7.40 4.21
N CYS A 172 -22.52 7.60 5.44
CA CYS A 172 -21.84 7.14 6.63
C CYS A 172 -21.98 5.61 6.74
N ILE A 173 -20.85 4.91 6.65
CA ILE A 173 -20.79 3.44 6.66
C ILE A 173 -20.41 2.90 8.04
N ALA A 174 -19.57 3.64 8.78
CA ALA A 174 -19.08 3.22 10.09
C ALA A 174 -18.62 4.42 10.93
N GLU A 175 -18.41 4.19 12.22
CA GLU A 175 -17.71 5.10 13.12
C GLU A 175 -16.30 4.57 13.41
N ALA A 176 -15.29 5.42 13.28
CA ALA A 176 -13.96 5.19 13.79
C ALA A 176 -13.72 5.99 15.07
N GLN A 177 -12.68 5.62 15.82
CA GLN A 177 -12.26 6.34 17.01
C GLN A 177 -10.85 6.88 16.82
N TYR A 178 -10.70 8.20 16.96
CA TYR A 178 -9.41 8.86 17.04
C TYR A 178 -9.05 9.14 18.50
N CYS A 179 -7.85 8.74 18.91
CA CYS A 179 -7.29 9.01 20.22
C CYS A 179 -5.96 9.74 20.06
N GLY A 180 -5.93 11.04 20.39
CA GLY A 180 -4.74 11.86 20.23
C GLY A 180 -5.04 13.36 20.19
N ASN A 181 -4.12 14.10 19.56
CA ASN A 181 -4.20 15.53 19.34
C ASN A 181 -3.92 15.87 17.86
N ALA A 182 -3.87 17.15 17.51
CA ALA A 182 -3.67 17.63 16.15
C ALA A 182 -2.34 17.19 15.49
N PHE A 183 -1.38 16.69 16.26
CA PHE A 183 -0.03 16.34 15.79
C PHE A 183 0.27 14.86 15.87
N ALA A 184 -0.39 14.12 16.74
CA ALA A 184 -0.17 12.68 16.87
C ALA A 184 -1.40 11.99 17.48
N GLY A 185 -1.67 10.79 17.01
CA GLY A 185 -2.76 9.99 17.52
C GLY A 185 -2.92 8.65 16.80
N GLY A 186 -3.69 7.78 17.42
CA GLY A 186 -4.08 6.49 16.87
C GLY A 186 -5.51 6.52 16.39
N LEU A 187 -5.75 5.93 15.23
CA LEU A 187 -7.08 5.69 14.69
C LEU A 187 -7.43 4.20 14.81
N THR A 188 -8.61 3.94 15.37
CA THR A 188 -9.22 2.60 15.42
C THR A 188 -10.42 2.57 14.50
N ILE A 189 -10.31 1.79 13.42
CA ILE A 189 -11.34 1.61 12.40
C ILE A 189 -11.95 0.22 12.56
N PRO A 190 -13.28 0.05 12.51
CA PRO A 190 -13.90 -1.27 12.44
C PRO A 190 -13.43 -2.01 11.19
N VAL A 191 -12.83 -3.20 11.35
CA VAL A 191 -12.32 -3.96 10.18
C VAL A 191 -13.43 -4.75 9.49
N SER A 192 -14.58 -4.93 10.13
CA SER A 192 -15.73 -5.70 9.62
C SER A 192 -16.33 -5.17 8.32
N ILE A 193 -16.05 -3.91 7.98
CA ILE A 193 -16.47 -3.31 6.69
C ILE A 193 -15.58 -3.76 5.51
N PHE A 194 -14.46 -4.42 5.81
CA PHE A 194 -13.53 -4.95 4.82
C PHE A 194 -13.37 -6.46 4.97
N SER A 195 -13.14 -7.14 3.85
CA SER A 195 -12.87 -8.57 3.85
C SER A 195 -11.57 -8.90 4.59
N SER A 196 -11.66 -9.96 5.39
CA SER A 196 -10.49 -10.55 6.05
C SER A 196 -9.49 -11.15 5.06
N ALA A 197 -9.93 -11.60 3.88
CA ALA A 197 -9.07 -12.29 2.91
C ALA A 197 -8.25 -11.34 2.01
N SER A 198 -8.66 -10.07 1.91
CA SER A 198 -8.06 -9.09 1.00
C SER A 198 -7.15 -8.11 1.74
N ALA A 199 -6.16 -7.52 1.05
CA ALA A 199 -5.36 -6.44 1.61
C ALA A 199 -6.17 -5.13 1.77
N ILE A 200 -5.77 -4.28 2.71
CA ILE A 200 -6.27 -2.90 2.84
C ILE A 200 -5.12 -1.95 2.50
N PHE A 201 -5.43 -0.83 1.85
CA PHE A 201 -4.51 0.24 1.55
C PHE A 201 -4.96 1.50 2.27
N VAL A 202 -4.04 2.15 2.98
CA VAL A 202 -4.33 3.42 3.67
C VAL A 202 -3.43 4.53 3.14
N LYS A 203 -3.98 5.73 3.02
CA LYS A 203 -3.23 6.92 2.64
C LYS A 203 -3.74 8.13 3.39
N LEU A 204 -2.81 8.89 3.94
CA LEU A 204 -3.11 10.17 4.54
C LEU A 204 -2.84 11.29 3.52
N GLU A 205 -3.90 11.96 3.09
CA GLU A 205 -3.81 13.13 2.22
C GLU A 205 -3.70 14.40 3.06
N ARG A 206 -2.61 15.13 2.82
CA ARG A 206 -2.41 16.49 3.32
C ARG A 206 -1.72 17.30 2.23
N ARG A 207 -2.46 17.60 1.16
CA ARG A 207 -1.86 18.15 -0.06
C ARG A 207 -1.34 19.58 0.16
N SER A 208 -0.08 19.84 -0.18
CA SER A 208 0.51 21.20 -0.16
C SER A 208 0.48 21.89 -1.53
N TRP A 209 0.67 21.14 -2.62
CA TRP A 209 0.69 21.69 -3.98
C TRP A 209 0.60 20.56 -5.04
N PHE A 210 1.73 19.92 -5.35
CA PHE A 210 1.87 18.92 -6.43
C PHE A 210 2.14 17.50 -5.95
N PHE A 211 2.77 17.34 -4.78
CA PHE A 211 3.12 16.03 -4.22
C PHE A 211 2.47 15.86 -2.86
N ASP A 212 2.16 14.60 -2.56
CA ASP A 212 1.77 14.16 -1.23
C ASP A 212 2.98 14.14 -0.29
N GLU A 213 2.74 14.13 1.02
CA GLU A 213 3.82 13.95 1.99
C GLU A 213 4.35 12.52 2.01
N ALA A 214 3.49 11.55 1.74
CA ALA A 214 3.80 10.13 1.69
C ALA A 214 2.86 9.40 0.72
N GLY A 215 3.29 8.23 0.26
CA GLY A 215 2.46 7.35 -0.56
C GLY A 215 1.45 6.53 0.24
N TRP A 216 0.89 5.49 -0.38
CA TRP A 216 0.00 4.53 0.27
C TRP A 216 0.79 3.51 1.10
N VAL A 217 0.17 3.03 2.17
CA VAL A 217 0.64 1.91 2.99
C VAL A 217 -0.28 0.70 2.74
N LYS A 218 0.30 -0.44 2.35
CA LYS A 218 -0.42 -1.71 2.19
C LYS A 218 -0.40 -2.49 3.51
N ILE A 219 -1.58 -2.88 3.96
CA ILE A 219 -1.81 -3.70 5.14
C ILE A 219 -2.27 -5.09 4.64
N PRO A 220 -1.44 -6.13 4.78
CA PRO A 220 -1.77 -7.46 4.26
C PRO A 220 -2.97 -8.05 5.02
N PRO A 221 -3.65 -9.06 4.44
CA PRO A 221 -4.57 -9.88 5.21
C PRO A 221 -3.83 -10.59 6.36
N PRO A 222 -4.52 -10.97 7.45
CA PRO A 222 -3.94 -11.78 8.51
C PRO A 222 -3.37 -13.08 7.93
N GLU A 223 -2.24 -13.52 8.47
CA GLU A 223 -1.64 -14.80 8.07
C GLU A 223 -2.58 -15.92 8.53
N SER A 224 -3.12 -16.69 7.58
CA SER A 224 -3.89 -17.89 7.88
C SER A 224 -2.94 -18.87 8.57
N GLN A 225 -3.13 -19.11 9.87
CA GLN A 225 -2.45 -20.24 10.51
C GLN A 225 -2.93 -21.52 9.79
N PRO A 226 -2.01 -22.42 9.39
CA PRO A 226 -2.43 -23.71 8.90
C PRO A 226 -3.25 -24.38 10.00
N ILE A 227 -4.49 -24.77 9.67
CA ILE A 227 -5.29 -25.65 10.53
C ILE A 227 -4.42 -26.89 10.76
N ALA A 228 -3.96 -27.07 12.00
CA ALA A 228 -3.30 -28.29 12.40
C ALA A 228 -4.26 -29.43 12.06
N LYS A 229 -3.84 -30.38 11.20
CA LYS A 229 -4.62 -31.59 10.95
C LYS A 229 -4.93 -32.22 12.30
N PRO A 230 -6.20 -32.55 12.62
CA PRO A 230 -6.47 -33.32 13.81
C PRO A 230 -5.72 -34.64 13.67
N GLN A 231 -4.84 -34.93 14.64
CA GLN A 231 -4.30 -36.26 14.85
C GLN A 231 -5.52 -37.19 14.98
N ARG A 232 -5.74 -38.04 13.98
CA ARG A 232 -6.56 -39.22 14.16
C ARG A 232 -5.75 -40.12 15.08
N ASP A 233 -6.08 -40.11 16.36
CA ASP A 233 -5.65 -41.14 17.28
C ASP A 233 -6.16 -42.49 16.74
N GLU A 234 -5.22 -43.33 16.32
CA GLU A 234 -5.45 -44.76 16.13
C GLU A 234 -5.77 -45.37 17.49
N VAL A 235 -7.05 -45.46 17.82
CA VAL A 235 -7.54 -46.36 18.87
C VAL A 235 -8.49 -47.35 18.20
N GLU A 236 -7.93 -48.41 17.62
CA GLU A 236 -8.57 -49.74 17.54
C GLU A 236 -7.60 -50.76 16.91
N ALA A 237 -6.79 -51.40 17.75
CA ALA A 237 -6.19 -52.70 17.45
C ALA A 237 -6.09 -53.50 18.75
N GLY A 238 -7.25 -53.94 19.23
CA GLY A 238 -7.34 -54.75 20.42
C GLY A 238 -8.71 -55.37 20.54
N LEU A 239 -9.04 -56.34 19.68
CA LEU A 239 -9.96 -57.42 20.03
C LEU A 239 -9.85 -58.59 19.03
N MET A 240 -9.56 -59.77 19.59
CA MET A 240 -10.01 -61.11 19.17
C MET A 240 -9.45 -61.73 17.88
N SER A 241 -8.58 -62.73 18.06
CA SER A 241 -8.83 -64.06 17.47
C SER A 241 -8.17 -65.15 18.33
N ILE A 242 -9.02 -65.86 19.07
CA ILE A 242 -8.77 -67.15 19.72
C ILE A 242 -9.32 -68.22 18.76
N GLY A 243 -8.60 -69.35 18.61
CA GLY A 243 -9.03 -70.58 17.94
C GLY A 243 -8.30 -70.78 16.62
N THR A 244 -7.56 -71.87 16.37
CA THR A 244 -7.65 -73.26 16.86
C THR A 244 -6.27 -73.91 16.83
#